data_AF-A0A973C9W0-F1
#
_entry.id   AF-A0A973C9W0-F1
#
_cell.length_a   1.000
_cell.length_b   1.000
_cell.length_c   1.000
_cell.angle_alpha   90.00
_cell.angle_beta   90.00
_cell.angle_gamma   90.00
#
_symmetry.space_group_name_H-M   'P 1'
#
loop_
_entity.id
_entity.type
_entity.pdbx_description
1 polymer ?
#
loop_
_entity_poly.entity_id
_entity_poly.type
_entity_poly.pdbx_seq_one_letter_code
_entity_poly.pdbx_strand_id
1 'polypeptide(L)'
;MLVLDNRTLLVVTVLISIGSAVALISLWRTQLRRNGVGFWAAGMSCVAAASILISGRGSIPDFLSLVVANSLYVIGFQVILRGI
;
A
#
# COMPACT_ATOMS: atom_id res chain seq x y z
N MET A 1 -1.32 -3.04 -30.44
CA MET A 1 -0.86 -2.49 -29.16
C MET A 1 -1.42 -3.37 -28.05
N LEU A 2 -0.57 -3.95 -27.21
CA LEU A 2 -1.03 -4.64 -25.99
C LEU A 2 -1.65 -3.58 -25.08
N VAL A 3 -2.97 -3.58 -24.97
CA VAL A 3 -3.68 -2.72 -24.01
C VAL A 3 -3.35 -3.28 -22.63
N LEU A 4 -2.61 -2.50 -21.84
CA LEU A 4 -2.21 -2.89 -20.50
C LEU A 4 -3.45 -2.88 -19.60
N ASP A 5 -3.83 -4.05 -19.09
CA ASP A 5 -4.98 -4.17 -18.20
C ASP A 5 -4.67 -3.61 -16.81
N ASN A 6 -5.34 -2.50 -16.47
CA ASN A 6 -5.21 -1.84 -15.17
C ASN A 6 -5.54 -2.77 -14.00
N ARG A 7 -6.45 -3.74 -14.19
CA ARG A 7 -6.84 -4.64 -13.11
C ARG A 7 -5.68 -5.56 -12.74
N THR A 8 -5.01 -6.11 -13.74
CA THR A 8 -3.80 -6.92 -13.56
C THR A 8 -2.68 -6.11 -12.89
N LEU A 9 -2.45 -4.86 -13.32
CA LEU A 9 -1.47 -3.99 -12.67
C LEU A 9 -1.76 -3.78 -11.18
N LEU A 10 -3.01 -3.48 -10.83
CA LEU A 10 -3.41 -3.26 -9.43
C LEU A 10 -3.19 -4.51 -8.59
N VAL A 11 -3.51 -5.70 -9.12
CA VAL A 11 -3.25 -6.97 -8.43
C VAL A 11 -1.76 -7.16 -8.17
N VAL A 12 -0.90 -6.88 -9.15
CA VAL A 12 0.56 -6.92 -8.98
C VAL A 12 1.00 -5.91 -7.91
N THR A 13 0.47 -4.68 -7.93
CA THR A 13 0.77 -3.66 -6.92
C THR A 13 0.35 -4.12 -5.52
N VAL A 14 -0.81 -4.78 -5.36
CA VAL A 14 -1.26 -5.36 -4.09
C VAL A 14 -0.23 -6.38 -3.58
N LEU A 15 0.16 -7.34 -4.43
CA LEU A 15 1.10 -8.40 -4.04
C LEU A 15 2.45 -7.85 -3.61
N ILE A 16 3.01 -6.92 -4.40
CA ILE A 16 4.28 -6.27 -4.07
C ILE A 16 4.15 -5.50 -2.77
N SER A 17 3.09 -4.72 -2.59
CA SER A 17 2.91 -3.87 -1.41
C SER A 17 2.75 -4.69 -0.13
N ILE A 18 2.00 -5.80 -0.19
CA ILE A 18 1.87 -6.75 0.93
C ILE A 18 3.23 -7.39 1.24
N GLY A 19 3.94 -7.87 0.21
CA GLY A 19 5.27 -8.46 0.38
C GLY A 19 6.25 -7.49 1.04
N SER A 20 6.30 -6.24 0.58
CA SER A 20 7.10 -5.18 1.18
C SER A 20 6.69 -4.90 2.62
N ALA A 21 5.38 -4.77 2.91
CA ALA A 21 4.89 -4.54 4.27
C ALA A 21 5.33 -5.66 5.22
N VAL A 22 5.15 -6.92 4.84
CA VAL A 22 5.54 -8.08 5.67
C VAL A 22 7.06 -8.11 5.91
N ALA A 23 7.86 -7.91 4.85
CA ALA A 23 9.32 -7.89 4.97
C ALA A 23 9.80 -6.75 5.89
N LEU A 24 9.25 -5.54 5.73
CA LEU A 24 9.61 -4.37 6.52
C LEU A 24 9.13 -4.48 7.98
N ILE A 25 7.94 -5.04 8.23
CA ILE A 25 7.47 -5.34 9.60
C ILE A 25 8.41 -6.33 10.27
N SER A 26 8.81 -7.38 9.54
CA SER A 26 9.73 -8.40 10.06
C SER A 26 11.09 -7.78 10.41
N LEU A 27 11.64 -6.96 9.51
CA LEU A 27 12.86 -6.20 9.75
C LEU A 27 12.72 -5.24 10.93
N TRP A 28 11.61 -4.50 11.02
CA TRP A 28 11.38 -3.56 12.11
C TRP A 28 11.34 -4.25 13.47
N ARG A 29 10.78 -5.47 13.55
CA ARG A 29 10.73 -6.26 14.78
C ARG A 29 12.08 -6.81 15.22
N THR A 30 13.03 -7.00 14.31
CA THR A 30 14.38 -7.50 14.66
C THR A 30 15.34 -6.38 15.05
N GLN A 31 14.99 -5.12 14.81
CA GLN A 31 15.86 -4.00 15.17
C GLN A 31 15.76 -3.63 16.64
N LEU A 32 16.93 -3.58 17.29
CA LEU A 32 17.07 -3.19 18.70
C LEU A 32 16.82 -1.69 18.93
N ARG A 33 17.08 -0.86 17.91
CA ARG A 33 16.74 0.57 17.89
C ARG A 33 15.66 0.82 16.85
N ARG A 34 14.70 1.67 17.21
CA ARG A 34 13.64 2.08 16.28
C ARG A 34 14.21 3.03 15.24
N ASN A 35 14.15 2.60 13.98
CA ASN A 35 14.58 3.37 12.81
C ASN A 35 13.35 3.69 11.92
N GLY A 36 13.58 4.41 10.82
CA GLY A 36 12.55 4.77 9.82
C GLY A 36 11.79 3.60 9.18
N VAL A 37 12.32 2.37 9.31
CA VAL A 37 11.72 1.12 8.77
C VAL A 37 10.28 0.91 9.23
N GLY A 38 9.95 1.27 10.48
CA GLY A 38 8.59 1.14 10.99
C GLY A 38 7.58 2.02 10.26
N PHE A 39 8.00 3.23 9.86
CA PHE A 39 7.18 4.13 9.06
C PHE A 39 7.00 3.59 7.64
N TRP A 40 8.07 3.08 7.02
CA TRP A 40 7.97 2.41 5.72
C TRP A 40 7.02 1.20 5.74
N ALA A 41 7.11 0.35 6.78
CA ALA A 41 6.21 -0.78 6.98
C ALA A 41 4.73 -0.36 7.07
N ALA A 42 4.45 0.67 7.87
CA ALA A 42 3.09 1.21 8.02
C ALA A 42 2.58 1.82 6.71
N GLY A 43 3.42 2.59 6.01
CA GLY A 43 3.04 3.19 4.74
C GLY A 43 2.79 2.16 3.63
N MET A 44 3.62 1.11 3.53
CA MET A 44 3.38 0.01 2.59
C MET A 44 2.10 -0.76 2.90
N SER A 45 1.73 -0.88 4.19
CA SER A 45 0.44 -1.44 4.60
C SER A 45 -0.74 -0.58 4.11
N CYS A 46 -0.63 0.75 4.19
CA CYS A 46 -1.64 1.67 3.65
C CYS A 46 -1.75 1.56 2.12
N VAL A 47 -0.62 1.49 1.40
CA VAL A 47 -0.59 1.31 -0.06
C VAL A 47 -1.23 -0.01 -0.47
N ALA A 48 -0.98 -1.10 0.26
CA ALA A 48 -1.62 -2.39 0.03
C ALA A 48 -3.14 -2.32 0.18
N ALA A 49 -3.62 -1.76 1.30
CA ALA A 49 -5.05 -1.59 1.57
C ALA A 49 -5.74 -0.68 0.52
N ALA A 50 -5.09 0.42 0.13
CA ALA A 50 -5.57 1.29 -0.94
C ALA A 50 -5.70 0.54 -2.28
N SER A 51 -4.67 -0.24 -2.65
CA SER A 51 -4.64 -0.99 -3.91
C SER A 51 -5.74 -2.07 -3.95
N ILE A 52 -6.02 -2.73 -2.82
CA ILE A 52 -7.13 -3.67 -2.70
C ILE A 52 -8.47 -2.95 -2.94
N LEU A 53 -8.70 -1.81 -2.30
CA LEU A 53 -9.94 -1.03 -2.46
C LEU A 53 -10.13 -0.56 -3.91
N ILE A 54 -9.08 -0.04 -4.57
CA ILE A 54 -9.17 0.37 -5.98
C ILE A 54 -9.46 -0.83 -6.89
N SER A 55 -8.86 -2.00 -6.63
CA SER A 55 -9.09 -3.19 -7.45
C SER A 55 -10.54 -3.69 -7.43
N GLY A 56 -11.29 -3.35 -6.37
CA GLY A 56 -12.71 -3.65 -6.21
C GLY A 56 -13.65 -2.67 -6.90
N ARG A 57 -13.14 -1.69 -7.66
CA ARG A 57 -13.95 -0.70 -8.37
C ARG A 57 -15.01 -1.36 -9.26
N GLY A 58 -16.25 -0.87 -9.17
CA GLY A 58 -17.41 -1.46 -9.86
C GLY A 58 -18.05 -2.63 -9.11
N SER A 59 -17.42 -3.13 -8.03
CA SER A 59 -17.99 -4.16 -7.14
C SER A 59 -18.23 -3.65 -5.71
N ILE A 60 -17.49 -2.63 -5.26
CA ILE A 60 -17.70 -1.96 -3.96
C ILE A 60 -18.14 -0.50 -4.16
N PRO A 61 -18.76 0.15 -3.15
CA PRO A 61 -19.17 1.54 -3.24
C PRO A 61 -18.06 2.48 -3.72
N ASP A 62 -18.41 3.43 -4.59
CA ASP A 62 -17.46 4.39 -5.17
C ASP A 62 -16.74 5.22 -4.11
N PHE A 63 -17.43 5.53 -3.01
CA PHE A 63 -16.81 6.24 -1.88
C PHE A 63 -15.62 5.45 -1.29
N LEU A 64 -15.76 4.12 -1.14
CA LEU A 64 -14.70 3.26 -0.61
C LEU A 64 -13.58 3.04 -1.63
N SER A 65 -13.93 2.73 -2.88
CA SER A 65 -12.94 2.44 -3.92
C SER A 65 -12.18 3.67 -4.41
N LEU A 66 -12.75 4.88 -4.27
CA LEU A 66 -12.13 6.13 -4.72
C LEU A 66 -11.65 6.99 -3.57
N VAL A 67 -12.56 7.50 -2.74
CA VAL A 67 -12.20 8.51 -1.73
C VAL A 67 -11.31 7.90 -0.66
N VAL A 68 -11.75 6.78 -0.08
CA VAL A 68 -10.99 6.10 0.98
C VAL A 68 -9.67 5.56 0.44
N ALA A 69 -9.69 4.89 -0.71
CA ALA A 69 -8.48 4.33 -1.31
C ALA A 69 -7.42 5.41 -1.63
N ASN A 70 -7.79 6.52 -2.26
CA ASN A 70 -6.86 7.62 -2.55
C ASN A 70 -6.34 8.29 -1.28
N SER A 71 -7.20 8.45 -0.27
CA SER A 71 -6.77 8.98 1.03
C SER A 71 -5.72 8.07 1.69
N LEU A 72 -5.89 6.74 1.60
CA LEU A 72 -4.91 5.78 2.09
C LEU A 72 -3.59 5.84 1.32
N TYR A 73 -3.59 6.06 -0.01
CA TYR A 73 -2.35 6.29 -0.75
C TYR A 73 -1.62 7.52 -0.23
N VAL A 74 -2.32 8.66 -0.10
CA VAL A 74 -1.71 9.91 0.38
C VAL A 74 -1.14 9.72 1.78
N ILE A 75 -1.91 9.16 2.71
CA ILE A 75 -1.44 8.88 4.08
C ILE A 75 -0.24 7.92 4.04
N GLY A 76 -0.31 6.85 3.24
CA GLY A 76 0.77 5.88 3.12
C GLY A 76 2.08 6.52 2.68
N PHE A 77 2.05 7.37 1.64
CA PHE A 77 3.24 8.07 1.17
C PHE A 77 3.76 9.11 2.19
N GLN A 78 2.88 9.81 2.91
CA GLN A 78 3.30 10.74 3.97
C GLN A 78 3.98 10.00 5.13
N VAL A 79 3.48 8.82 5.50
CA VAL A 79 4.11 7.97 6.51
C VAL A 79 5.47 7.50 6.02
N ILE A 80 5.60 7.04 4.77
CA ILE A 80 6.91 6.66 4.18
C ILE A 80 7.90 7.81 4.24
N LEU A 81 7.48 9.02 3.83
CA LEU A 81 8.31 10.23 3.83
C LEU A 81 8.85 10.55 5.23
N ARG A 82 8.04 10.36 6.27
CA ARG A 82 8.45 10.56 7.67
C ARG A 82 9.54 9.59 8.14
N GLY A 83 9.69 8.46 7.46
CA GLY A 83 10.72 7.46 7.75
C GLY A 83 12.05 7.67 7.05
N ILE A 84 12.19 8.72 6.24
CA ILE A 84 13.45 9.16 5.62
C ILE A 84 14.19 10.06 6.61
#